data_AF-A0A1D1W5Z6-F1
#
_entry.id   AF-A0A1D1W5Z6-F1
#
_cell.length_a   1.000
_cell.length_b   1.000
_cell.length_c   1.000
_cell.angle_alpha   90.00
_cell.angle_beta   90.00
_cell.angle_gamma   90.00
#
_symmetry.space_group_name_H-M   'P 1'
#
loop_
_entity.id
_entity.type
_entity.pdbx_description
1 polymer ?
#
loop_
_entity_poly.entity_id
_entity_poly.type
_entity_poly.pdbx_seq_one_letter_code
_entity_poly.pdbx_strand_id
1 'polypeptide(L)'
;MPVDTGSPSTGFIIWGAALVFFMTPLGTHAFPHTAPQIPTVAFMVYHMQFAGIAAALVFSSVPERTRIVPGLIFVFFWTALVYDFIAYWTWADHGFLRNFSCLGEPDFLENPCFIGVYDFAGRGPIHVAAGFSGLAYVLVLGKRKVIHAEHHNLVNMMFGTGVLWFGNPATITLIKLPAAGVVTTISAAAGGLTWVWFDFIFTRKLSSFSFCSGVIAGLLGITPASGFVAPWAAIVIGALVSLGCYTSSRLKKRWGIDDSFDAGSLHGVGGFLGMVLTGVFAQKWITDLDGTPSRGGMIEGN
;
A
#
# COMPACT_ATOMS: atom_id res chain seq x y z
N MET A 1 25.60 23.83 8.41
CA MET A 1 24.77 23.38 7.28
C MET A 1 23.42 23.00 7.86
N PRO A 2 22.28 23.41 7.26
CA PRO A 2 21.01 22.90 7.74
C PRO A 2 21.07 21.37 7.66
N VAL A 3 20.82 20.71 8.79
CA VAL A 3 20.71 19.25 8.84
C VAL A 3 19.51 18.92 7.97
N ASP A 4 19.69 18.06 6.96
CA ASP A 4 18.61 17.64 6.08
C ASP A 4 17.64 16.78 6.92
N THR A 5 16.57 17.41 7.41
CA THR A 5 15.72 16.87 8.47
C THR A 5 14.64 15.93 7.98
N GLY A 6 14.48 15.72 6.67
CA GLY A 6 13.49 14.76 6.20
C GLY A 6 13.67 14.28 4.78
N SER A 7 13.10 13.09 4.54
CA SER A 7 12.73 12.40 3.29
C SER A 7 13.48 12.77 1.99
N PRO A 8 13.82 11.81 1.09
CA PRO A 8 14.25 12.06 -0.30
C PRO A 8 13.20 12.80 -1.17
N SER A 9 12.18 13.41 -0.56
CA SER A 9 11.18 14.28 -1.16
C SER A 9 11.16 15.69 -0.54
N THR A 10 12.12 16.07 0.32
CA THR A 10 12.25 17.42 0.91
C THR A 10 12.94 18.45 0.03
N GLY A 11 13.47 18.06 -1.13
CA GLY A 11 13.56 19.03 -2.20
C GLY A 11 12.14 19.37 -2.64
N PHE A 12 11.73 20.64 -2.53
CA PHE A 12 10.51 21.21 -3.16
C PHE A 12 9.97 20.31 -4.28
N ILE A 13 8.73 19.82 -4.19
CA ILE A 13 7.86 19.15 -5.18
C ILE A 13 8.39 18.86 -6.62
N ILE A 14 9.18 19.76 -7.20
CA ILE A 14 9.97 19.66 -8.43
C ILE A 14 11.17 18.67 -8.31
N TRP A 15 11.67 18.33 -7.10
CA TRP A 15 12.96 17.64 -6.92
C TRP A 15 12.92 16.11 -6.85
N GLY A 16 11.76 15.45 -6.76
CA GLY A 16 11.67 13.97 -6.76
C GLY A 16 12.25 13.37 -8.06
N ALA A 17 11.95 13.99 -9.20
CA ALA A 17 12.57 13.66 -10.49
C ALA A 17 14.02 14.17 -10.62
N ALA A 18 14.37 15.26 -9.94
CA ALA A 18 15.69 15.90 -10.04
C ALA A 18 16.75 15.24 -9.14
N LEU A 19 16.37 14.52 -8.08
CA LEU A 19 17.30 13.74 -7.24
C LEU A 19 18.00 12.63 -8.04
N VAL A 20 17.33 12.08 -9.05
CA VAL A 20 17.94 11.13 -10.01
C VAL A 20 19.04 11.81 -10.85
N PHE A 21 18.93 13.12 -11.12
CA PHE A 21 19.86 13.84 -11.99
C PHE A 21 20.94 14.62 -11.25
N PHE A 22 20.70 15.04 -10.00
CA PHE A 22 21.61 15.92 -9.27
C PHE A 22 22.26 15.33 -8.03
N MET A 23 21.94 14.08 -7.64
CA MET A 23 22.57 13.31 -6.56
C MET A 23 23.35 14.18 -5.58
N THR A 24 22.65 15.06 -4.85
CA THR A 24 23.21 15.67 -3.65
C THR A 24 23.78 14.52 -2.82
N PRO A 25 25.02 14.61 -2.31
CA PRO A 25 25.75 13.43 -1.89
C PRO A 25 24.92 12.62 -0.91
N LEU A 26 24.38 11.49 -1.38
CA LEU A 26 23.61 10.55 -0.60
C LEU A 26 24.56 10.02 0.47
N GLY A 27 24.47 10.64 1.64
CA GLY A 27 25.41 10.40 2.72
C GLY A 27 25.11 9.11 3.48
N THR A 28 26.06 8.69 4.29
CA THR A 28 25.86 7.61 5.28
C THR A 28 25.01 8.06 6.47
N HIS A 29 24.59 9.32 6.51
CA HIS A 29 23.75 9.89 7.56
C HIS A 29 22.31 9.37 7.46
N ALA A 30 21.60 9.36 8.59
CA ALA A 30 20.19 8.96 8.66
C ALA A 30 19.28 10.19 8.64
N PHE A 31 18.02 10.02 8.20
CA PHE A 31 16.99 11.05 8.37
C PHE A 31 16.44 10.98 9.80
N PRO A 32 16.67 11.99 10.67
CA PRO A 32 16.37 11.86 12.10
C PRO A 32 14.89 11.62 12.41
N HIS A 33 13.98 12.21 11.62
CA HIS A 33 12.54 12.16 11.88
C HIS A 33 11.80 11.11 11.05
N THR A 34 12.36 10.69 9.92
CA THR A 34 11.74 9.69 9.03
C THR A 34 12.29 8.28 9.26
N ALA A 35 13.61 8.14 9.42
CA ALA A 35 14.28 6.85 9.49
C ALA A 35 15.64 6.95 10.22
N PRO A 36 15.65 7.23 11.54
CA PRO A 36 16.87 7.55 12.29
C PRO A 36 17.86 6.38 12.39
N GLN A 37 17.40 5.16 12.12
CA GLN A 37 18.16 3.92 12.30
C GLN A 37 18.89 3.46 11.04
N ILE A 38 18.63 4.07 9.88
CA ILE A 38 19.19 3.61 8.60
C ILE A 38 19.80 4.75 7.79
N PRO A 39 20.91 4.51 7.06
CA PRO A 39 21.49 5.50 6.16
C PRO A 39 20.52 5.94 5.05
N THR A 40 20.62 7.20 4.61
CA THR A 40 19.77 7.77 3.54
C THR A 40 19.81 6.94 2.25
N VAL A 41 20.97 6.36 1.90
CA VAL A 41 21.09 5.47 0.73
C VAL A 41 20.26 4.19 0.86
N ALA A 42 20.20 3.60 2.06
CA ALA A 42 19.38 2.41 2.31
C ALA A 42 17.89 2.77 2.28
N PHE A 43 17.52 3.90 2.88
CA PHE A 43 16.17 4.45 2.82
C PHE A 43 15.71 4.67 1.37
N MET A 44 16.56 5.31 0.54
CA MET A 44 16.28 5.55 -0.87
C MET A 44 16.04 4.24 -1.62
N VAL A 45 16.96 3.27 -1.53
CA VAL A 45 16.82 1.99 -2.23
C VAL A 45 15.56 1.23 -1.81
N TYR A 46 15.22 1.27 -0.52
CA TYR A 46 13.99 0.67 0.00
C TYR A 46 12.75 1.34 -0.61
N HIS A 47 12.64 2.67 -0.54
CA HIS A 47 11.48 3.39 -1.09
C HIS A 47 11.40 3.35 -2.63
N MET A 48 12.52 3.23 -3.34
CA MET A 48 12.51 2.99 -4.78
C MET A 48 11.77 1.70 -5.16
N GLN A 49 11.80 0.66 -4.31
CA GLN A 49 11.02 -0.55 -4.59
C GLN A 49 9.52 -0.33 -4.45
N PHE A 50 9.10 0.53 -3.50
CA PHE A 50 7.70 0.90 -3.31
C PHE A 50 7.18 1.67 -4.53
N ALA A 51 7.97 2.60 -5.05
CA ALA A 51 7.66 3.33 -6.28
C ALA A 51 7.54 2.39 -7.50
N GLY A 52 8.50 1.47 -7.66
CA GLY A 52 8.48 0.48 -8.74
C GLY A 52 7.27 -0.45 -8.67
N ILE A 53 6.92 -0.94 -7.48
CA ILE A 53 5.72 -1.76 -7.26
C ILE A 53 4.46 -0.96 -7.57
N ALA A 54 4.33 0.27 -7.07
CA ALA A 54 3.17 1.12 -7.32
C ALA A 54 2.95 1.35 -8.82
N ALA A 55 4.01 1.66 -9.57
CA ALA A 55 3.94 1.78 -11.02
C ALA A 55 3.46 0.48 -11.69
N ALA A 56 4.03 -0.67 -11.31
CA ALA A 56 3.62 -1.98 -11.84
C ALA A 56 2.14 -2.29 -11.57
N LEU A 57 1.61 -1.90 -10.41
CA LEU A 57 0.21 -2.09 -10.04
C LEU A 57 -0.74 -1.30 -10.93
N VAL A 58 -0.41 -0.09 -11.37
CA VAL A 58 -1.25 0.66 -12.32
C VAL A 58 -1.45 -0.13 -13.62
N PHE A 59 -0.38 -0.74 -14.13
CA PHE A 59 -0.43 -1.53 -15.36
C PHE A 59 -1.14 -2.86 -15.21
N SER A 60 -1.34 -3.35 -13.97
CA SER A 60 -2.10 -4.57 -13.75
C SER A 60 -3.58 -4.45 -14.13
N SER A 61 -4.12 -3.23 -14.21
CA SER A 61 -5.46 -2.99 -14.75
C SER A 61 -5.54 -3.00 -16.28
N VAL A 62 -4.44 -2.66 -16.94
CA VAL A 62 -4.38 -2.47 -18.41
C VAL A 62 -3.30 -3.32 -19.12
N PRO A 63 -3.05 -4.58 -18.71
CA PRO A 63 -2.15 -5.46 -19.46
C PRO A 63 -2.70 -5.63 -20.90
N GLU A 64 -1.78 -5.73 -21.86
CA GLU A 64 -2.05 -5.94 -23.29
C GLU A 64 -2.81 -4.79 -24.00
N ARG A 65 -3.09 -3.68 -23.31
CA ARG A 65 -3.73 -2.48 -23.90
C ARG A 65 -2.77 -1.31 -24.06
N THR A 66 -1.58 -1.43 -23.50
CA THR A 66 -0.58 -0.36 -23.46
C THR A 66 0.59 -0.71 -24.36
N ARG A 67 1.14 0.30 -25.02
CA ARG A 67 2.42 0.19 -25.75
C ARG A 67 3.55 0.52 -24.79
N ILE A 68 4.69 -0.17 -24.92
CA ILE A 68 5.82 -0.01 -23.99
C ILE A 68 6.30 1.44 -23.88
N VAL A 69 6.51 2.14 -25.01
CA VAL A 69 7.07 3.52 -25.00
C VAL A 69 6.11 4.53 -24.35
N PRO A 70 4.83 4.66 -24.76
CA PRO A 70 3.86 5.47 -24.02
C PRO A 70 3.69 5.05 -22.56
N GLY A 71 3.79 3.75 -22.28
CA GLY A 71 3.75 3.21 -20.91
C GLY A 71 4.89 3.74 -20.05
N LEU A 72 6.12 3.76 -20.55
CA LEU A 72 7.28 4.30 -19.83
C LEU A 72 7.14 5.80 -19.56
N ILE A 73 6.65 6.57 -20.55
CA ILE A 73 6.37 7.99 -20.39
C ILE A 73 5.29 8.21 -19.31
N PHE A 74 4.22 7.42 -19.36
CA PHE A 74 3.16 7.45 -18.35
C PHE A 74 3.71 7.14 -16.95
N VAL A 75 4.53 6.10 -16.79
CA VAL A 75 5.14 5.75 -15.50
C VAL A 75 5.93 6.93 -14.97
N PHE A 76 6.81 7.54 -15.78
CA PHE A 76 7.63 8.67 -15.37
C PHE A 76 6.79 9.84 -14.83
N PHE A 77 5.75 10.25 -15.58
CA PHE A 77 4.90 11.36 -15.15
C PHE A 77 3.99 10.96 -13.98
N TRP A 78 3.46 9.74 -13.96
CA TRP A 78 2.60 9.28 -12.87
C TRP A 78 3.38 9.16 -11.56
N THR A 79 4.60 8.64 -11.59
CA THR A 79 5.43 8.58 -10.38
C THR A 79 5.75 9.99 -9.88
N ALA A 80 6.16 10.90 -10.77
CA ALA A 80 6.52 12.27 -10.39
C ALA A 80 5.35 13.12 -9.90
N LEU A 81 4.17 12.98 -10.52
CA LEU A 81 3.02 13.88 -10.29
C LEU A 81 1.94 13.30 -9.38
N VAL A 82 1.91 11.98 -9.17
CA VAL A 82 0.90 11.31 -8.36
C VAL A 82 1.54 10.58 -7.20
N TYR A 83 2.43 9.63 -7.47
CA TYR A 83 3.03 8.80 -6.42
C TYR A 83 3.85 9.65 -5.44
N ASP A 84 4.79 10.47 -5.93
CA ASP A 84 5.69 11.26 -5.09
C ASP A 84 4.93 12.25 -4.20
N PHE A 85 3.84 12.84 -4.71
CA PHE A 85 2.97 13.72 -3.92
C PHE A 85 2.27 12.96 -2.78
N ILE A 86 1.65 11.83 -3.10
CA ILE A 86 0.92 11.04 -2.09
C ILE A 86 1.92 10.46 -1.07
N ALA A 87 3.09 10.00 -1.52
CA ALA A 87 4.18 9.54 -0.67
C ALA A 87 4.68 10.66 0.27
N TYR A 88 4.88 11.88 -0.26
CA TYR A 88 5.25 13.04 0.55
C TYR A 88 4.19 13.33 1.62
N TRP A 89 2.91 13.39 1.23
CA TRP A 89 1.82 13.67 2.16
C TRP A 89 1.75 12.65 3.30
N THR A 90 2.05 11.38 2.99
CA THR A 90 1.87 10.24 3.90
C THR A 90 3.09 10.01 4.81
N TRP A 91 4.30 10.13 4.26
CA TRP A 91 5.52 9.67 4.95
C TRP A 91 6.55 10.75 5.21
N ALA A 92 6.57 11.85 4.46
CA ALA A 92 7.54 12.90 4.74
C ALA A 92 7.25 13.56 6.09
N ASP A 93 8.29 14.10 6.72
CA ASP A 93 8.20 14.65 8.08
C ASP A 93 7.22 15.83 8.15
N HIS A 94 7.12 16.63 7.10
CA HIS A 94 6.15 17.71 6.94
C HIS A 94 4.94 17.33 6.06
N GLY A 95 4.74 16.04 5.81
CA GLY A 95 3.56 15.53 5.10
C GLY A 95 2.28 15.86 5.87
N PHE A 96 1.29 16.45 5.19
CA PHE A 96 0.07 16.89 5.87
C PHE A 96 -0.75 15.72 6.42
N LEU A 97 -0.74 14.54 5.78
CA LEU A 97 -1.46 13.36 6.28
C LEU A 97 -0.73 12.76 7.48
N ARG A 98 0.62 12.76 7.49
CA ARG A 98 1.42 12.30 8.64
C ARG A 98 1.15 13.14 9.90
N ASN A 99 0.83 14.42 9.71
CA ASN A 99 0.65 15.38 10.79
C ASN A 99 -0.80 15.88 10.91
N PHE A 100 -1.75 15.10 10.44
CA PHE A 100 -3.14 15.52 10.30
C PHE A 100 -3.74 16.08 11.60
N SER A 101 -3.30 15.58 12.76
CA SER A 101 -3.83 15.96 14.07
C SER A 101 -3.40 17.33 14.58
N CYS A 102 -2.39 17.96 13.97
CA CYS A 102 -1.92 19.30 14.30
C CYS A 102 -2.02 20.26 13.10
N LEU A 103 -2.82 19.92 12.09
CA LEU A 103 -3.10 20.84 10.99
C LEU A 103 -3.82 22.08 11.51
N GLY A 104 -3.22 23.24 11.29
CA GLY A 104 -3.75 24.53 11.74
C GLY A 104 -3.07 25.10 12.98
N GLU A 105 -2.18 24.35 13.63
CA GLU A 105 -1.30 24.92 14.65
C GLU A 105 -0.30 25.88 14.00
N PRO A 106 -0.06 27.07 14.58
CA PRO A 106 0.77 28.13 13.97
C PRO A 106 2.20 27.67 13.70
N ASP A 107 2.71 26.72 14.49
CA ASP A 107 4.08 26.22 14.41
C ASP A 107 4.19 24.87 13.68
N PHE A 108 3.13 24.39 13.00
CA PHE A 108 3.13 23.08 12.33
C PHE A 108 4.30 22.90 11.34
N LEU A 109 4.66 23.97 10.61
CA LEU A 109 5.76 23.92 9.64
C LEU A 109 7.12 23.73 10.32
N GLU A 110 7.28 24.22 11.56
CA GLU A 110 8.53 24.14 12.31
C GLU A 110 8.57 22.90 13.21
N ASN A 111 7.43 22.50 13.78
CA ASN A 111 7.30 21.44 14.77
C ASN A 111 6.18 20.45 14.40
N PRO A 112 6.42 19.50 13.47
CA PRO A 112 5.47 18.45 13.14
C PRO A 112 5.16 17.56 14.35
N CYS A 113 3.88 17.23 14.57
CA CYS A 113 3.45 16.40 15.69
C CYS A 113 3.60 14.89 15.43
N PHE A 114 3.76 14.47 14.17
CA PHE A 114 3.84 13.07 13.73
C PHE A 114 2.64 12.20 14.13
N ILE A 115 1.49 12.83 14.40
CA ILE A 115 0.23 12.15 14.71
C ILE A 115 -0.76 12.46 13.58
N GLY A 116 -1.13 11.44 12.82
CA GLY A 116 -2.00 11.59 11.66
C GLY A 116 -2.47 10.26 11.12
N VAL A 117 -2.39 10.05 9.81
CA VAL A 117 -2.78 8.80 9.17
C VAL A 117 -1.88 7.65 9.62
N TYR A 118 -2.48 6.52 9.99
CA TYR A 118 -1.75 5.28 10.22
C TYR A 118 -1.50 4.57 8.88
N ASP A 119 -0.25 4.64 8.40
CA ASP A 119 0.18 3.91 7.21
C ASP A 119 1.61 3.36 7.38
N PHE A 120 1.70 2.12 7.90
CA PHE A 120 2.98 1.50 8.26
C PHE A 120 3.84 1.14 7.04
N ALA A 121 3.23 0.62 5.98
CA ALA A 121 3.94 0.08 4.82
C ALA A 121 3.34 0.53 3.46
N GLY A 122 2.78 1.74 3.40
CA GLY A 122 2.58 2.47 2.14
C GLY A 122 1.32 2.17 1.38
N ARG A 123 0.24 1.95 2.10
CA ARG A 123 -1.03 1.63 1.48
C ARG A 123 -1.65 2.78 0.71
N GLY A 124 -1.54 4.01 1.19
CA GLY A 124 -2.00 5.19 0.47
C GLY A 124 -1.26 5.36 -0.85
N PRO A 125 0.07 5.58 -0.82
CA PRO A 125 0.89 5.80 -2.01
C PRO A 125 0.95 4.61 -2.97
N ILE A 126 0.93 3.37 -2.48
CA ILE A 126 1.03 2.19 -3.33
C ILE A 126 -0.34 1.72 -3.79
N HIS A 127 -1.19 1.26 -2.87
CA HIS A 127 -2.36 0.46 -3.25
C HIS A 127 -3.55 1.32 -3.63
N VAL A 128 -3.88 2.33 -2.81
CA VAL A 128 -5.01 3.22 -3.08
C VAL A 128 -4.71 4.04 -4.34
N ALA A 129 -3.56 4.72 -4.38
CA ALA A 129 -3.17 5.53 -5.52
C ALA A 129 -3.08 4.69 -6.81
N ALA A 130 -2.34 3.56 -6.82
CA ALA A 130 -2.18 2.77 -8.03
C ALA A 130 -3.47 2.05 -8.44
N GLY A 131 -4.23 1.51 -7.48
CA GLY A 131 -5.47 0.80 -7.74
C GLY A 131 -6.56 1.70 -8.36
N PHE A 132 -6.75 2.90 -7.81
CA PHE A 132 -7.69 3.85 -8.40
C PHE A 132 -7.14 4.49 -9.68
N SER A 133 -5.83 4.67 -9.82
CA SER A 133 -5.21 5.11 -11.09
C SER A 133 -5.40 4.07 -12.19
N GLY A 134 -5.22 2.78 -11.89
CA GLY A 134 -5.48 1.68 -12.82
C GLY A 134 -6.95 1.61 -13.24
N LEU A 135 -7.88 1.80 -12.29
CA LEU A 135 -9.31 1.89 -12.60
C LEU A 135 -9.63 3.08 -13.51
N ALA A 136 -9.11 4.27 -13.20
CA ALA A 136 -9.25 5.46 -14.05
C ALA A 136 -8.69 5.21 -15.45
N TYR A 137 -7.53 4.54 -15.54
CA TYR A 137 -6.90 4.19 -16.81
C TYR A 137 -7.77 3.25 -17.65
N VAL A 138 -8.39 2.23 -17.04
CA VAL A 138 -9.33 1.33 -17.73
C VAL A 138 -10.56 2.08 -18.23
N LEU A 139 -11.08 3.04 -17.45
CA LEU A 139 -12.25 3.83 -17.86
C LEU A 139 -11.96 4.72 -19.08
N VAL A 140 -10.73 5.23 -19.19
CA VAL A 140 -10.30 6.04 -20.35
C VAL A 140 -10.03 5.18 -21.59
N LEU A 141 -9.31 4.05 -21.44
CA LEU A 141 -8.98 3.17 -22.56
C LEU A 141 -10.16 2.33 -23.05
N GLY A 142 -11.11 2.01 -22.18
CA GLY A 142 -12.23 1.13 -22.46
C GLY A 142 -11.88 -0.36 -22.41
N LYS A 143 -12.83 -1.18 -22.87
CA LYS A 143 -12.80 -2.66 -22.77
C LYS A 143 -11.91 -3.30 -23.83
N ARG A 144 -11.37 -4.49 -23.55
CA ARG A 144 -10.67 -5.29 -24.57
C ARG A 144 -11.65 -5.79 -25.64
N LYS A 145 -11.12 -5.97 -26.85
CA LYS A 145 -11.85 -6.60 -27.97
C LYS A 145 -12.07 -8.10 -27.74
N VAL A 146 -11.12 -8.76 -27.08
CA VAL A 146 -11.17 -10.18 -26.73
C VAL A 146 -10.89 -10.30 -25.24
N ILE A 147 -11.81 -10.95 -24.52
CA ILE A 147 -11.64 -11.25 -23.10
C ILE A 147 -11.49 -12.76 -23.00
N HIS A 148 -10.26 -13.22 -22.72
CA HIS A 148 -10.03 -14.62 -22.37
C HIS A 148 -10.54 -14.83 -20.94
N ALA A 149 -11.57 -15.66 -20.79
CA ALA A 149 -12.16 -15.95 -19.48
C ALA A 149 -11.34 -16.95 -18.65
N GLU A 150 -10.39 -17.65 -19.28
CA GLU A 150 -9.56 -18.67 -18.62
C GLU A 150 -8.28 -18.09 -18.03
N HIS A 151 -7.85 -18.66 -16.90
CA HIS A 151 -6.61 -18.28 -16.24
C HIS A 151 -5.43 -18.75 -17.08
N HIS A 152 -4.58 -17.80 -17.50
CA HIS A 152 -3.45 -18.10 -18.38
C HIS A 152 -2.46 -19.12 -17.76
N ASN A 153 -2.21 -19.05 -16.45
CA ASN A 153 -1.38 -20.03 -15.73
C ASN A 153 -1.58 -19.95 -14.20
N LEU A 154 -2.21 -20.97 -13.61
CA LEU A 154 -2.47 -21.03 -12.16
C LEU A 154 -1.19 -21.23 -11.34
N VAL A 155 -0.18 -21.93 -11.85
CA VAL A 155 1.10 -22.16 -11.17
C VAL A 155 1.82 -20.83 -10.96
N ASN A 156 1.85 -19.98 -11.99
CA ASN A 156 2.45 -18.65 -11.89
C ASN A 156 1.73 -17.77 -10.87
N MET A 157 0.40 -17.87 -10.78
CA MET A 157 -0.37 -17.14 -9.77
C MET A 157 -0.03 -17.61 -8.35
N MET A 158 0.04 -18.92 -8.12
CA MET A 158 0.41 -19.48 -6.81
C MET A 158 1.85 -19.11 -6.44
N PHE A 159 2.78 -19.18 -7.40
CA PHE A 159 4.16 -18.76 -7.20
C PHE A 159 4.26 -17.27 -6.85
N GLY A 160 3.60 -16.40 -7.63
CA GLY A 160 3.55 -14.96 -7.36
C GLY A 160 2.94 -14.66 -5.99
N THR A 161 1.88 -15.37 -5.60
CA THR A 161 1.26 -15.25 -4.27
C THR A 161 2.25 -15.63 -3.16
N GLY A 162 3.02 -16.71 -3.34
CA GLY A 162 4.05 -17.12 -2.38
C GLY A 162 5.17 -16.09 -2.22
N VAL A 163 5.67 -15.53 -3.33
CA VAL A 163 6.69 -14.47 -3.31
C VAL A 163 6.16 -13.20 -2.63
N LEU A 164 4.93 -12.80 -2.93
CA LEU A 164 4.30 -11.62 -2.32
C LEU A 164 4.02 -11.81 -0.83
N TRP A 165 3.61 -13.01 -0.41
CA TRP A 165 3.43 -13.32 1.01
C TRP A 165 4.78 -13.25 1.74
N PHE A 166 5.81 -13.89 1.20
CA PHE A 166 7.14 -13.88 1.79
C PHE A 166 7.73 -12.47 1.93
N GLY A 167 7.56 -11.60 0.92
CA GLY A 167 8.13 -10.26 0.91
C GLY A 167 7.35 -9.20 1.70
N ASN A 168 6.07 -9.42 1.99
CA ASN A 168 5.19 -8.40 2.60
C ASN A 168 5.60 -7.84 3.98
N PRO A 169 6.23 -8.58 4.91
CA PRO A 169 6.56 -8.02 6.22
C PRO A 169 7.78 -7.08 6.20
N ALA A 170 8.42 -6.87 5.04
CA ALA A 170 9.60 -6.03 4.92
C ALA A 170 9.30 -4.57 5.32
N THR A 171 9.98 -4.09 6.36
CA THR A 171 9.87 -2.71 6.90
C THR A 171 11.26 -2.15 7.22
N ILE A 172 11.39 -0.82 7.21
CA ILE A 172 12.57 -0.11 7.71
C ILE A 172 12.66 -0.10 9.25
N THR A 173 11.56 -0.41 9.96
CA THR A 173 11.51 -0.42 11.43
C THR A 173 11.91 -1.79 11.98
N LEU A 174 13.15 -1.92 12.48
CA LEU A 174 13.67 -3.20 12.96
C LEU A 174 12.91 -3.74 14.18
N ILE A 175 12.47 -2.85 15.08
CA ILE A 175 11.84 -3.23 16.36
C ILE A 175 10.45 -3.88 16.13
N LYS A 176 9.66 -3.33 15.19
CA LYS A 176 8.30 -3.81 14.90
C LYS A 176 8.26 -4.97 13.90
N LEU A 177 9.37 -5.31 13.25
CA LEU A 177 9.43 -6.33 12.21
C LEU A 177 8.83 -7.69 12.62
N PRO A 178 9.13 -8.27 13.81
CA PRO A 178 8.54 -9.55 14.20
C PRO A 178 7.02 -9.46 14.38
N ALA A 179 6.53 -8.41 15.03
CA ALA A 179 5.09 -8.19 15.24
C ALA A 179 4.36 -8.01 13.90
N ALA A 180 4.92 -7.19 13.01
CA ALA A 180 4.41 -6.96 11.66
C ALA A 180 4.38 -8.26 10.83
N GLY A 181 5.39 -9.12 10.95
CA GLY A 181 5.44 -10.42 10.29
C GLY A 181 4.34 -11.39 10.72
N VAL A 182 4.07 -11.45 12.03
CA VAL A 182 3.01 -12.29 12.59
C VAL A 182 1.64 -11.85 12.09
N VAL A 183 1.30 -10.57 12.24
CA VAL A 183 -0.02 -10.06 11.81
C VAL A 183 -0.21 -10.13 10.30
N THR A 184 0.86 -9.95 9.52
CA THR A 184 0.84 -10.13 8.06
C THR A 184 0.42 -11.54 7.67
N THR A 185 1.01 -12.55 8.30
CA THR A 185 0.72 -13.96 8.03
C THR A 185 -0.68 -14.35 8.47
N ILE A 186 -1.12 -13.87 9.64
CA ILE A 186 -2.47 -14.11 10.16
C ILE A 186 -3.52 -13.52 9.22
N SER A 187 -3.35 -12.27 8.79
CA SER A 187 -4.29 -11.59 7.90
C SER A 187 -4.34 -12.25 6.51
N ALA A 188 -3.19 -12.65 5.96
CA ALA A 188 -3.11 -13.39 4.71
C ALA A 188 -3.91 -14.70 4.76
N ALA A 189 -3.71 -15.49 5.82
CA ALA A 189 -4.44 -16.74 6.02
C ALA A 189 -5.95 -16.49 6.22
N ALA A 190 -6.32 -15.51 7.04
CA ALA A 190 -7.72 -15.13 7.26
C ALA A 190 -8.39 -14.70 5.96
N GLY A 191 -7.75 -13.80 5.20
CA GLY A 191 -8.26 -13.33 3.91
C GLY A 191 -8.41 -14.45 2.88
N GLY A 192 -7.42 -15.35 2.78
CA GLY A 192 -7.45 -16.52 1.92
C GLY A 192 -8.63 -17.45 2.21
N LEU A 193 -8.81 -17.79 3.49
CA LEU A 193 -9.93 -18.62 3.93
C LEU A 193 -11.26 -17.92 3.67
N THR A 194 -11.40 -16.64 4.03
CA THR A 194 -12.63 -15.88 3.82
C THR A 194 -13.04 -15.87 2.35
N TRP A 195 -12.12 -15.57 1.42
CA TRP A 195 -12.46 -15.54 0.00
C TRP A 195 -12.92 -16.91 -0.50
N VAL A 196 -12.23 -17.99 -0.13
CA VAL A 196 -12.61 -19.36 -0.50
C VAL A 196 -14.00 -19.71 0.04
N TRP A 197 -14.26 -19.41 1.32
CA TRP A 197 -15.56 -19.67 1.93
C TRP A 197 -16.69 -18.93 1.21
N PHE A 198 -16.51 -17.64 0.94
CA PHE A 198 -17.51 -16.86 0.21
C PHE A 198 -17.70 -17.33 -1.22
N ASP A 199 -16.62 -17.64 -1.91
CA ASP A 199 -16.70 -18.16 -3.28
C ASP A 199 -17.42 -19.52 -3.31
N PHE A 200 -17.13 -20.39 -2.37
CA PHE A 200 -17.77 -21.70 -2.22
C PHE A 200 -19.29 -21.60 -2.05
N ILE A 201 -19.81 -20.58 -1.35
CA ILE A 201 -21.26 -20.39 -1.19
C ILE A 201 -21.96 -20.27 -2.56
N PHE A 202 -21.33 -19.60 -3.53
CA PHE A 202 -21.91 -19.36 -4.85
C PHE A 202 -21.50 -20.39 -5.90
N THR A 203 -20.25 -20.88 -5.85
CA THR A 203 -19.70 -21.79 -6.88
C THR A 203 -19.79 -23.26 -6.48
N ARG A 204 -19.98 -23.55 -5.19
CA ARG A 204 -19.93 -24.89 -4.58
C ARG A 204 -18.62 -25.65 -4.87
N LYS A 205 -17.53 -24.91 -5.13
CA LYS A 205 -16.20 -25.45 -5.42
C LYS A 205 -15.14 -24.74 -4.61
N LEU A 206 -14.18 -25.50 -4.09
CA LEU A 206 -12.97 -24.93 -3.49
C LEU A 206 -11.96 -24.64 -4.60
N SER A 207 -11.44 -23.42 -4.65
CA SER A 207 -10.64 -22.92 -5.75
C SER A 207 -9.32 -22.35 -5.25
N SER A 208 -8.20 -22.82 -5.81
CA SER A 208 -6.88 -22.27 -5.51
C SER A 208 -6.74 -20.83 -5.98
N PHE A 209 -7.42 -20.45 -7.06
CA PHE A 209 -7.49 -19.06 -7.53
C PHE A 209 -8.16 -18.16 -6.47
N SER A 210 -9.26 -18.64 -5.91
CA SER A 210 -10.02 -17.94 -4.88
C SER A 210 -9.19 -17.80 -3.59
N PHE A 211 -8.45 -18.85 -3.23
CA PHE A 211 -7.50 -18.79 -2.12
C PHE A 211 -6.41 -17.75 -2.34
N CYS A 212 -5.74 -17.77 -3.49
CA CYS A 212 -4.68 -16.82 -3.81
C CYS A 212 -5.20 -15.37 -3.81
N SER A 213 -6.37 -15.13 -4.40
CA SER A 213 -7.01 -13.79 -4.41
C SER A 213 -7.31 -13.29 -2.99
N GLY A 214 -7.81 -14.18 -2.12
CA GLY A 214 -8.05 -13.87 -0.72
C GLY A 214 -6.77 -13.61 0.08
N VAL A 215 -5.71 -14.40 -0.15
CA VAL A 215 -4.39 -14.18 0.46
C VAL A 215 -3.87 -12.80 0.11
N ILE A 216 -3.91 -12.43 -1.17
CA ILE A 216 -3.52 -11.10 -1.63
C ILE A 216 -4.40 -10.04 -0.96
N ALA A 217 -5.73 -10.19 -0.94
CA ALA A 217 -6.60 -9.23 -0.27
C ALA A 217 -6.29 -9.05 1.22
N GLY A 218 -5.95 -10.12 1.94
CA GLY A 218 -5.55 -10.08 3.35
C GLY A 218 -4.17 -9.43 3.57
N LEU A 219 -3.19 -9.76 2.74
CA LEU A 219 -1.85 -9.12 2.75
C LEU A 219 -1.96 -7.63 2.49
N LEU A 220 -2.72 -7.26 1.46
CA LEU A 220 -3.01 -5.88 1.16
C LEU A 220 -3.68 -5.23 2.38
N GLY A 221 -4.76 -5.83 2.90
CA GLY A 221 -5.55 -5.29 4.00
C GLY A 221 -4.75 -4.89 5.24
N ILE A 222 -3.75 -5.70 5.59
CA ILE A 222 -2.93 -5.52 6.79
C ILE A 222 -1.70 -4.64 6.57
N THR A 223 -1.30 -4.35 5.33
CA THR A 223 -0.19 -3.43 4.99
C THR A 223 -0.18 -2.10 5.78
N PRO A 224 -1.30 -1.37 5.96
CA PRO A 224 -1.27 -0.11 6.69
C PRO A 224 -1.24 -0.33 8.22
N ALA A 225 -1.73 -1.50 8.67
CA ALA A 225 -2.01 -1.84 10.05
C ALA A 225 -0.90 -2.64 10.74
N SER A 226 0.01 -3.26 9.98
CA SER A 226 0.88 -4.32 10.50
C SER A 226 1.83 -3.85 11.62
N GLY A 227 2.15 -2.57 11.69
CA GLY A 227 2.90 -1.97 12.79
C GLY A 227 2.07 -1.29 13.87
N PHE A 228 0.74 -1.43 13.87
CA PHE A 228 -0.18 -0.72 14.76
C PHE A 228 -1.24 -1.59 15.44
N VAL A 229 -1.47 -2.83 14.99
CA VAL A 229 -2.58 -3.67 15.47
C VAL A 229 -2.11 -4.97 16.12
N ALA A 230 -2.89 -5.51 17.07
CA ALA A 230 -2.63 -6.82 17.64
C ALA A 230 -2.99 -8.00 16.70
N PRO A 231 -2.46 -9.21 16.96
CA PRO A 231 -2.75 -10.42 16.20
C PRO A 231 -4.23 -10.75 15.99
N TRP A 232 -5.08 -10.53 16.99
CA TRP A 232 -6.52 -10.83 16.86
C TRP A 232 -7.19 -9.90 15.83
N ALA A 233 -6.80 -8.63 15.77
CA ALA A 233 -7.35 -7.66 14.84
C ALA A 233 -6.95 -7.98 13.39
N ALA A 234 -5.78 -8.61 13.20
CA ALA A 234 -5.33 -9.05 11.89
C ALA A 234 -6.27 -10.09 11.25
N ILE A 235 -6.89 -10.96 12.05
CA ILE A 235 -7.91 -11.92 11.57
C ILE A 235 -9.11 -11.15 11.02
N VAL A 236 -9.60 -10.16 11.78
CA VAL A 236 -10.77 -9.36 11.42
C VAL A 236 -10.49 -8.52 10.17
N ILE A 237 -9.34 -7.85 10.12
CA ILE A 237 -8.92 -7.04 8.97
C ILE A 237 -8.80 -7.91 7.72
N GLY A 238 -8.11 -9.05 7.80
CA GLY A 238 -7.95 -9.95 6.67
C GLY A 238 -9.29 -10.45 6.11
N ALA A 239 -10.20 -10.85 7.00
CA ALA A 239 -11.54 -11.30 6.62
C ALA A 239 -12.39 -10.18 5.99
N LEU A 240 -12.48 -9.02 6.63
CA LEU A 240 -13.32 -7.90 6.16
C LEU A 240 -12.80 -7.31 4.84
N VAL A 241 -11.49 -7.14 4.69
CA VAL A 241 -10.90 -6.63 3.44
C VAL A 241 -11.10 -7.66 2.32
N SER A 242 -10.89 -8.95 2.59
CA SER A 242 -11.12 -10.01 1.61
C SER A 242 -12.57 -10.06 1.12
N LEU A 243 -13.53 -9.94 2.04
CA LEU A 243 -14.95 -9.84 1.70
C LEU A 243 -15.26 -8.58 0.85
N GLY A 244 -14.71 -7.43 1.23
CA GLY A 244 -14.86 -6.18 0.48
C GLY A 244 -14.28 -6.25 -0.94
N CYS A 245 -13.10 -6.84 -1.08
CA CYS A 245 -12.46 -7.08 -2.38
C CYS A 245 -13.28 -8.07 -3.24
N TYR A 246 -13.75 -9.17 -2.65
CA TYR A 246 -14.59 -10.17 -3.34
C TYR A 246 -15.86 -9.52 -3.90
N THR A 247 -16.57 -8.77 -3.06
CA THR A 247 -17.81 -8.09 -3.45
C THR A 247 -17.55 -7.01 -4.50
N SER A 248 -16.48 -6.23 -4.36
CA SER A 248 -16.06 -5.23 -5.35
C SER A 248 -15.74 -5.86 -6.71
N SER A 249 -14.97 -6.95 -6.75
CA SER A 249 -14.63 -7.66 -8.00
C SER A 249 -15.90 -8.12 -8.72
N ARG A 250 -16.84 -8.75 -7.99
CA ARG A 250 -18.12 -9.18 -8.57
C ARG A 250 -18.98 -8.02 -9.07
N LEU A 251 -19.03 -6.91 -8.33
CA LEU A 251 -19.81 -5.73 -8.70
C LEU A 251 -19.24 -5.06 -9.95
N LYS A 252 -17.92 -4.90 -10.01
CA LYS A 252 -17.20 -4.35 -11.15
C LYS A 252 -17.41 -5.20 -12.41
N LYS A 253 -17.35 -6.53 -12.28
CA LYS A 253 -17.70 -7.46 -13.36
C LYS A 253 -19.15 -7.31 -13.81
N ARG A 254 -20.10 -7.11 -12.89
CA ARG A 254 -21.51 -6.85 -13.20
C ARG A 254 -21.72 -5.54 -13.94
N TRP A 255 -20.93 -4.51 -13.65
CA TRP A 255 -20.90 -3.23 -14.39
C TRP A 255 -20.12 -3.31 -15.71
N GLY A 256 -19.53 -4.48 -16.01
CA GLY A 256 -18.80 -4.71 -17.25
C GLY A 256 -17.51 -3.90 -17.34
N ILE A 257 -16.93 -3.48 -16.21
CA ILE A 257 -15.61 -2.85 -16.18
C ILE A 257 -14.57 -3.96 -16.31
N ASP A 258 -13.78 -3.90 -17.39
CA ASP A 258 -12.76 -4.88 -17.72
C ASP A 258 -11.41 -4.45 -17.15
N ASP A 259 -11.22 -4.68 -15.84
CA ASP A 259 -9.96 -4.46 -15.12
C ASP A 259 -9.23 -5.80 -14.97
N SER A 260 -8.13 -5.97 -15.72
CA SER A 260 -7.65 -7.30 -16.11
C SER A 260 -7.19 -8.19 -14.96
N PHE A 261 -6.49 -7.65 -13.96
CA PHE A 261 -6.06 -8.39 -12.76
C PHE A 261 -6.80 -7.95 -11.50
N ASP A 262 -7.99 -7.37 -11.67
CA ASP A 262 -8.81 -6.87 -10.57
C ASP A 262 -8.13 -5.81 -9.66
N ALA A 263 -7.19 -5.02 -10.20
CA ALA A 263 -6.38 -4.10 -9.41
C ALA A 263 -7.21 -3.03 -8.67
N GLY A 264 -8.27 -2.52 -9.30
CA GLY A 264 -9.17 -1.56 -8.67
C GLY A 264 -9.91 -2.15 -7.46
N SER A 265 -10.23 -3.44 -7.50
CA SER A 265 -10.92 -4.13 -6.40
C SER A 265 -9.94 -4.54 -5.30
N LEU A 266 -8.82 -5.16 -5.64
CA LEU A 266 -7.83 -5.63 -4.67
C LEU A 266 -7.01 -4.48 -4.07
N HIS A 267 -6.44 -3.61 -4.91
CA HIS A 267 -5.56 -2.53 -4.44
C HIS A 267 -6.34 -1.25 -4.13
N GLY A 268 -7.30 -0.84 -4.96
CA GLY A 268 -8.09 0.36 -4.72
C GLY A 268 -9.04 0.21 -3.52
N VAL A 269 -10.09 -0.60 -3.68
CA VAL A 269 -11.10 -0.86 -2.62
C VAL A 269 -10.46 -1.56 -1.43
N GLY A 270 -9.68 -2.61 -1.67
CA GLY A 270 -8.96 -3.29 -0.60
C GLY A 270 -8.11 -2.29 0.16
N GLY A 271 -7.30 -1.48 -0.55
CA GLY A 271 -6.50 -0.34 -0.08
C GLY A 271 -7.22 0.52 0.94
N PHE A 272 -8.32 1.09 0.48
CA PHE A 272 -9.18 1.97 1.26
C PHE A 272 -9.69 1.29 2.53
N LEU A 273 -10.24 0.07 2.41
CA LEU A 273 -10.81 -0.64 3.55
C LEU A 273 -9.78 -0.91 4.64
N GLY A 274 -8.58 -1.35 4.30
CA GLY A 274 -7.56 -1.60 5.33
C GLY A 274 -7.06 -0.31 5.99
N MET A 275 -7.02 0.84 5.29
CA MET A 275 -6.71 2.12 5.95
C MET A 275 -7.78 2.49 6.98
N VAL A 276 -9.05 2.37 6.60
CA VAL A 276 -10.18 2.61 7.53
C VAL A 276 -10.11 1.67 8.74
N LEU A 277 -9.91 0.37 8.50
CA LEU A 277 -9.82 -0.61 9.57
C LEU A 277 -8.56 -0.43 10.44
N THR A 278 -7.49 0.15 9.91
CA THR A 278 -6.33 0.54 10.72
C THR A 278 -6.72 1.63 11.70
N GLY A 279 -7.40 2.68 11.24
CA GLY A 279 -7.92 3.72 12.13
C GLY A 279 -8.88 3.18 13.19
N VAL A 280 -9.60 2.10 12.89
CA VAL A 280 -10.46 1.42 13.88
C VAL A 280 -9.65 0.63 14.90
N PHE A 281 -8.74 -0.24 14.42
CA PHE A 281 -8.09 -1.27 15.25
C PHE A 281 -6.67 -0.93 15.73
N ALA A 282 -6.13 0.24 15.41
CA ALA A 282 -4.82 0.67 15.92
C ALA A 282 -4.81 0.67 17.47
N GLN A 283 -3.68 0.29 18.03
CA GLN A 283 -3.49 0.19 19.48
C GLN A 283 -2.21 0.90 19.90
N LYS A 284 -2.31 1.72 20.96
CA LYS A 284 -1.19 2.51 21.49
C LYS A 284 -0.01 1.64 21.84
N TRP A 285 -0.23 0.56 22.59
CA TRP A 285 0.85 -0.31 23.07
C TRP A 285 1.67 -0.98 21.95
N ILE A 286 1.08 -1.24 20.77
CA ILE A 286 1.82 -1.73 19.59
C ILE A 286 2.59 -0.59 18.95
N THR A 287 1.95 0.58 18.83
CA THR A 287 2.56 1.75 18.19
C THR A 287 3.76 2.26 19.00
N ASP A 288 3.69 2.20 20.32
CA ASP A 288 4.70 2.66 21.27
C ASP A 288 5.95 1.75 21.34
N LEU A 289 5.93 0.57 20.70
CA LEU A 289 7.07 -0.38 20.73
C LEU A 289 8.40 0.22 20.25
N ASP A 290 8.36 1.20 19.35
CA ASP A 290 9.52 1.93 18.84
C ASP A 290 9.53 3.42 19.25
N GLY A 291 8.65 3.81 20.17
CA GLY A 291 8.49 5.20 20.63
C GLY A 291 7.72 6.11 19.66
N THR A 292 7.06 5.57 18.62
CA THR A 292 6.21 6.36 17.72
C THR A 292 4.99 6.90 18.47
N PRO A 293 4.71 8.22 18.45
CA PRO A 293 3.54 8.78 19.12
C PRO A 293 2.24 8.31 18.46
N SER A 294 1.21 8.02 19.27
CA SER A 294 -0.07 7.51 18.78
C SER A 294 -1.23 7.95 19.66
N ARG A 295 -2.39 8.20 19.03
CA ARG A 295 -3.66 8.38 19.75
C ARG A 295 -4.43 7.06 19.88
N GLY A 296 -3.92 5.95 19.33
CA GLY A 296 -4.66 4.71 19.20
C GLY A 296 -5.72 4.78 18.11
N GLY A 297 -6.51 3.73 17.97
CA GLY A 297 -7.65 3.66 17.07
C GLY A 297 -8.99 3.88 17.77
N MET A 298 -10.07 3.77 17.02
CA MET A 298 -11.45 3.92 17.52
C MET A 298 -11.76 2.98 18.69
N ILE A 299 -11.20 1.76 18.71
CA ILE A 299 -11.39 0.81 19.82
C ILE A 299 -10.76 1.27 21.15
N GLU A 300 -9.85 2.26 21.11
CA GLU A 300 -9.22 2.88 22.28
C GLU A 300 -9.74 4.31 22.54
N GLY A 301 -10.81 4.73 21.85
CA GLY A 301 -11.51 6.00 22.08
C GLY A 301 -10.94 7.23 21.34
N ASN A 302 -10.16 7.02 20.28
CA ASN A 302 -9.72 8.10 19.35
C ASN A 302 -10.80 8.40 18.29
#